data_AF-R5ICE2-F1
#
_entry.id   AF-R5ICE2-F1
#
_cell.length_a   1.000
_cell.length_b   1.000
_cell.length_c   1.000
_cell.angle_alpha   90.00
_cell.angle_beta   90.00
_cell.angle_gamma   90.00
#
_symmetry.space_group_name_H-M   'P 1'
#
loop_
_entity.id
_entity.type
_entity.pdbx_description
1 polymer ?
#
loop_
_entity_poly.entity_id
_entity_poly.type
_entity_poly.pdbx_seq_one_letter_code
_entity_poly.pdbx_strand_id
1 'polypeptide(L)'
;MQKGVKLVIKILYIIYIAMVLFFCFYKFSSTGIDLGKYFLGIRLDRYAHFTMFFPYPFIAWLTCRYASRFRFLQRHAVIVTLITGLVFAGMTEIFQDWFFASRQGDVFDFAADSISILTGTVIVAVAGERIVRRIETMLVPKEERV
;
A
#
# COMPACT_ATOMS: atom_id res chain seq x y z
N MET A 1 -7.89 20.56 -3.46
CA MET A 1 -8.43 19.31 -4.03
C MET A 1 -9.96 19.27 -3.92
N GLN A 2 -10.64 19.07 -5.05
CA GLN A 2 -12.11 19.01 -5.17
C GLN A 2 -12.70 17.86 -4.33
N LYS A 3 -13.98 17.99 -3.93
CA LYS A 3 -14.66 16.95 -3.11
C LYS A 3 -14.69 15.58 -3.80
N GLY A 4 -14.88 15.53 -5.12
CA GLY A 4 -14.89 14.29 -5.90
C GLY A 4 -13.57 13.52 -5.83
N VAL A 5 -12.43 14.19 -6.02
CA VAL A 5 -11.10 13.57 -5.94
C VAL A 5 -10.83 12.96 -4.56
N LYS A 6 -11.24 13.64 -3.49
CA LYS A 6 -11.12 13.10 -2.12
C LYS A 6 -11.94 11.83 -1.91
N LEU A 7 -13.11 11.73 -2.54
CA LEU A 7 -13.96 10.55 -2.46
C LEU A 7 -13.31 9.38 -3.20
N VAL A 8 -12.81 9.62 -4.42
CA VAL A 8 -12.13 8.61 -5.24
C VAL A 8 -10.93 8.02 -4.50
N ILE A 9 -10.07 8.85 -3.91
CA ILE A 9 -8.90 8.36 -3.13
C ILE A 9 -9.32 7.44 -1.99
N LYS A 10 -10.39 7.78 -1.26
CA LYS A 10 -10.89 6.93 -0.17
C LYS A 10 -11.45 5.61 -0.66
N ILE A 11 -12.20 5.62 -1.76
CA ILE A 11 -12.74 4.41 -2.37
C ILE A 11 -11.60 3.51 -2.82
N LEU A 12 -10.60 4.06 -3.53
CA LEU A 12 -9.41 3.32 -3.94
C LEU A 12 -8.66 2.73 -2.75
N TYR A 13 -8.53 3.46 -1.65
CA TYR A 13 -7.91 2.95 -0.44
C TYR A 13 -8.69 1.77 0.16
N ILE A 14 -10.01 1.85 0.26
CA ILE A 14 -10.85 0.76 0.79
C ILE A 14 -10.76 -0.48 -0.11
N ILE A 15 -10.89 -0.31 -1.43
CA ILE A 15 -10.77 -1.41 -2.40
C ILE A 15 -9.40 -2.05 -2.29
N TYR A 16 -8.35 -1.24 -2.23
CA TYR A 16 -6.98 -1.72 -2.09
C TYR A 16 -6.77 -2.56 -0.82
N ILE A 17 -7.22 -2.07 0.34
CA ILE A 17 -7.13 -2.82 1.60
C ILE A 17 -7.89 -4.14 1.49
N ALA A 18 -9.09 -4.15 0.90
CA ALA A 18 -9.86 -5.37 0.70
C ALA A 18 -9.13 -6.36 -0.22
N MET A 19 -8.47 -5.88 -1.28
CA MET A 19 -7.67 -6.73 -2.17
C MET A 19 -6.46 -7.34 -1.47
N VAL A 20 -5.72 -6.56 -0.67
CA VAL A 20 -4.57 -7.09 0.09
C VAL A 20 -5.05 -8.16 1.08
N LEU A 21 -6.10 -7.89 1.85
CA LEU A 21 -6.67 -8.88 2.78
C LEU A 21 -7.12 -10.15 2.07
N PHE A 22 -7.78 -10.01 0.91
CA PHE A 22 -8.15 -11.15 0.09
C PHE A 22 -6.91 -11.96 -0.34
N PHE A 23 -5.85 -11.32 -0.80
CA PHE A 23 -4.63 -12.01 -1.22
C PHE A 23 -3.86 -12.67 -0.07
N CYS A 24 -3.80 -12.05 1.11
CA CYS A 24 -3.16 -12.65 2.28
C CYS A 24 -3.93 -13.90 2.75
N PHE A 25 -5.27 -13.82 2.79
CA PHE A 25 -6.08 -14.86 3.44
C PHE A 25 -6.58 -15.95 2.48
N TYR A 26 -6.71 -15.64 1.19
CA TYR A 26 -7.13 -16.63 0.21
C TYR A 26 -5.99 -17.58 -0.16
N LYS A 27 -6.33 -18.85 -0.38
CA LYS A 27 -5.38 -19.87 -0.85
C LYS A 27 -5.63 -20.17 -2.32
N PHE A 28 -4.64 -19.87 -3.15
CA PHE A 28 -4.68 -20.14 -4.58
C PHE A 28 -4.29 -21.59 -4.91
N SER A 29 -5.02 -22.58 -4.39
CA SER A 29 -4.68 -24.00 -4.55
C SER A 29 -5.05 -24.59 -5.92
N SER A 30 -5.92 -23.94 -6.70
CA SER A 30 -6.43 -24.46 -7.99
C SER A 30 -5.87 -23.76 -9.23
N THR A 31 -4.93 -22.81 -9.07
CA THR A 31 -4.56 -21.89 -10.16
C THR A 31 -3.36 -22.33 -11.00
N GLY A 32 -2.74 -23.49 -10.74
CA GLY A 32 -1.54 -23.94 -11.47
C GLY A 32 -0.29 -23.05 -11.25
N ILE A 33 -0.42 -21.96 -10.49
CA ILE A 33 0.66 -21.05 -10.11
C ILE A 33 1.29 -21.61 -8.83
N ASP A 34 2.57 -21.98 -8.94
CA ASP A 34 3.37 -22.46 -7.82
C ASP A 34 4.24 -21.33 -7.27
N LEU A 35 3.77 -20.70 -6.19
CA LEU A 35 4.47 -19.64 -5.47
C LEU A 35 5.60 -20.16 -4.56
N GLY A 36 5.73 -21.48 -4.40
CA GLY A 36 6.83 -22.10 -3.66
C GLY A 36 8.16 -22.10 -4.43
N LYS A 37 8.14 -21.77 -5.71
CA LYS A 37 9.34 -21.70 -6.55
C LYS A 37 10.28 -20.58 -6.11
N TYR A 38 11.56 -20.76 -6.41
CA TYR A 38 12.59 -19.77 -6.15
C TYR A 38 12.98 -19.06 -7.45
N PHE A 39 13.12 -17.75 -7.36
CA PHE A 39 13.66 -16.89 -8.41
C PHE A 39 14.73 -15.99 -7.79
N LEU A 40 15.93 -15.96 -8.38
CA LEU A 40 17.10 -15.24 -7.84
C LEU A 40 17.38 -15.52 -6.33
N GLY A 41 17.12 -16.75 -5.88
CA GLY A 41 17.33 -17.16 -4.48
C GLY A 41 16.23 -16.73 -3.50
N ILE A 42 15.17 -16.07 -3.97
CA ILE A 42 14.02 -15.65 -3.15
C ILE A 42 12.78 -16.43 -3.62
N ARG A 43 11.96 -16.87 -2.66
CA ARG A 43 10.72 -17.62 -2.93
C ARG A 43 9.66 -16.68 -3.55
N LEU A 44 8.88 -17.16 -4.52
CA LEU A 44 7.98 -16.33 -5.34
C LEU A 44 6.83 -15.68 -4.55
N ASP A 45 6.36 -16.34 -3.50
CA ASP A 45 5.43 -15.76 -2.53
C ASP A 45 5.94 -14.44 -1.92
N ARG A 46 7.22 -14.33 -1.61
CA ARG A 46 7.82 -13.10 -1.05
C ARG A 46 7.81 -11.94 -2.05
N TYR A 47 7.95 -12.24 -3.35
CA TYR A 47 7.77 -11.23 -4.39
C TYR A 47 6.31 -10.79 -4.49
N ALA A 48 5.36 -11.72 -4.32
CA ALA A 48 3.94 -11.40 -4.30
C ALA A 48 3.60 -10.50 -3.10
N HIS A 49 4.11 -10.83 -1.91
CA HIS A 49 4.03 -10.02 -0.68
C HIS A 49 4.55 -8.61 -0.88
N PHE A 50 5.81 -8.48 -1.32
CA PHE A 50 6.38 -7.18 -1.66
C PHE A 50 5.49 -6.40 -2.65
N THR A 51 5.06 -7.05 -3.74
CA THR A 51 4.28 -6.40 -4.80
C THR A 51 2.91 -5.94 -4.33
N MET A 52 2.20 -6.75 -3.51
CA MET A 52 0.87 -6.39 -3.05
C MET A 52 0.88 -5.29 -1.99
N PHE A 53 1.92 -5.22 -1.16
CA PHE A 53 2.10 -4.13 -0.18
C PHE A 53 2.69 -2.84 -0.78
N PHE A 54 3.33 -2.90 -1.96
CA PHE A 54 4.02 -1.75 -2.55
C PHE A 54 3.13 -0.55 -2.86
N PRO A 55 1.87 -0.72 -3.32
CA PRO A 55 0.96 0.40 -3.51
C PRO A 55 0.52 1.09 -2.21
N TYR A 56 0.61 0.41 -1.05
CA TYR A 56 0.11 0.92 0.23
C TYR A 56 0.62 2.32 0.53
N PRO A 57 1.95 2.61 0.52
CA PRO A 57 2.44 3.90 0.96
C PRO A 57 1.94 5.06 0.10
N PHE A 58 1.73 4.82 -1.20
CA PHE A 58 1.22 5.84 -2.12
C PHE A 58 -0.24 6.19 -1.81
N ILE A 59 -1.10 5.18 -1.70
CA ILE A 59 -2.54 5.37 -1.51
C ILE A 59 -2.83 5.85 -0.08
N ALA A 60 -2.16 5.28 0.92
CA ALA A 60 -2.28 5.69 2.32
C ALA A 60 -1.80 7.14 2.52
N TRP A 61 -0.67 7.52 1.92
CA TRP A 61 -0.20 8.90 1.97
C TRP A 61 -1.16 9.86 1.29
N LEU A 62 -1.65 9.56 0.07
CA LEU A 62 -2.66 10.40 -0.60
C LEU A 62 -3.90 10.57 0.27
N THR A 63 -4.34 9.50 0.91
CA THR A 63 -5.49 9.49 1.83
C THR A 63 -5.24 10.38 3.04
N CYS A 64 -4.11 10.21 3.73
CA CYS A 64 -3.74 11.00 4.90
C CYS A 64 -3.52 12.48 4.57
N ARG A 65 -2.77 12.74 3.48
CA ARG A 65 -2.34 14.08 3.08
C ARG A 65 -3.45 14.94 2.52
N TYR A 66 -4.31 14.37 1.66
CA TYR A 66 -5.26 15.16 0.87
C TYR A 66 -6.74 14.81 1.09
N ALA A 67 -7.05 13.57 1.49
CA ALA A 67 -8.44 13.13 1.69
C ALA A 67 -8.90 13.15 3.16
N SER A 68 -7.97 13.22 4.11
CA SER A 68 -8.26 13.30 5.55
C SER A 68 -8.83 14.67 5.94
N ARG A 69 -9.70 14.68 6.96
CA ARG A 69 -10.20 15.91 7.61
C ARG A 69 -9.30 16.34 8.78
N PHE A 70 -8.47 15.45 9.30
CA PHE A 70 -7.65 15.69 10.47
C PHE A 70 -6.33 16.35 10.08
N ARG A 71 -6.08 17.57 10.56
CA ARG A 71 -4.84 18.31 10.25
C ARG A 71 -3.58 17.57 10.70
N PHE A 72 -3.67 16.79 11.79
CA PHE A 72 -2.58 15.94 12.25
C PHE A 72 -2.16 14.91 11.20
N LEU A 73 -3.12 14.18 10.61
CA LEU A 73 -2.87 13.19 9.57
C LEU A 73 -2.31 13.83 8.31
N GLN A 74 -2.78 15.04 7.95
CA GLN A 74 -2.26 15.75 6.79
C GLN A 74 -0.80 16.20 7.00
N ARG A 75 -0.47 16.70 8.20
CA ARG A 75 0.88 17.18 8.53
C ARG A 75 1.89 16.05 8.63
N HIS A 76 1.52 14.94 9.26
CA HIS A 76 2.41 13.79 9.50
C HIS A 76 2.15 12.63 8.54
N ALA A 77 1.59 12.89 7.35
CA ALA A 77 1.10 11.86 6.43
C ALA A 77 2.14 10.78 6.12
N VAL A 78 3.42 11.16 5.93
CA VAL A 78 4.51 10.22 5.66
C VAL A 78 4.76 9.29 6.85
N ILE A 79 4.89 9.84 8.06
CA ILE A 79 5.15 9.06 9.29
C ILE A 79 3.97 8.17 9.60
N VAL A 80 2.75 8.70 9.50
CA VAL A 80 1.53 7.90 9.70
C VAL A 80 1.49 6.75 8.72
N THR A 81 1.74 7.01 7.43
CA THR A 81 1.78 5.97 6.38
C THR A 81 2.77 4.86 6.70
N LEU A 82 3.97 5.20 7.16
CA LEU A 82 4.98 4.22 7.55
C LEU A 82 4.46 3.35 8.69
N ILE A 83 4.02 3.98 9.78
CA ILE A 83 3.58 3.27 10.99
C ILE A 83 2.37 2.38 10.69
N THR A 84 1.36 2.91 10.02
CA THR A 84 0.15 2.14 9.71
C THR A 84 0.43 1.03 8.72
N GLY A 85 1.36 1.22 7.79
CA GLY A 85 1.78 0.17 6.85
C GLY A 85 2.49 -0.99 7.54
N LEU A 86 3.44 -0.70 8.42
CA LEU A 86 4.16 -1.73 9.18
C LEU A 86 3.24 -2.47 10.15
N VAL A 87 2.33 -1.75 10.82
CA VAL A 87 1.30 -2.37 11.67
C VAL A 87 0.38 -3.25 10.83
N PHE A 88 -0.05 -2.78 9.64
CA PHE A 88 -0.91 -3.56 8.76
C PHE A 88 -0.25 -4.86 8.29
N ALA A 89 1.02 -4.81 7.86
CA ALA A 89 1.80 -5.99 7.48
C ALA A 89 1.96 -6.99 8.64
N GLY A 90 2.26 -6.49 9.85
CA GLY A 90 2.39 -7.34 11.03
C GLY A 90 1.05 -7.99 11.41
N MET A 91 -0.04 -7.23 11.33
CA MET A 91 -1.38 -7.74 11.61
C MET A 91 -1.83 -8.81 10.60
N THR A 92 -1.52 -8.67 9.31
CA THR A 92 -1.89 -9.68 8.31
C THR A 92 -1.18 -11.00 8.58
N GLU A 93 0.10 -10.98 8.94
CA GLU A 93 0.87 -12.18 9.27
C GLU A 93 0.37 -12.85 10.55
N ILE A 94 0.14 -12.08 11.61
CA ILE A 94 -0.44 -12.61 12.86
C ILE A 94 -1.82 -13.23 12.58
N PHE A 95 -2.63 -12.60 11.74
CA PHE A 95 -3.96 -13.11 11.42
C PHE A 95 -3.91 -14.38 10.56
N GLN A 96 -2.98 -14.47 9.61
CA GLN A 96 -2.75 -15.68 8.83
C GLN A 96 -2.41 -16.85 9.76
N ASP A 97 -1.47 -16.65 10.69
CA ASP A 97 -1.02 -17.68 11.63
C ASP A 97 -2.12 -18.11 12.60
N TRP A 98 -2.90 -17.16 13.13
CA TRP A 98 -3.87 -17.46 14.20
C TRP A 98 -5.22 -17.96 13.67
N PHE A 99 -5.68 -17.49 12.51
CA PHE A 99 -7.03 -17.75 12.03
C PHE A 99 -7.11 -18.71 10.84
N PHE A 100 -6.01 -18.94 10.11
CA PHE A 100 -6.05 -19.73 8.89
C PHE A 100 -5.13 -20.94 8.98
N ALA A 101 -5.67 -22.11 9.37
CA ALA A 101 -4.92 -23.36 9.46
C ALA A 101 -4.20 -23.81 8.17
N SER A 102 -4.53 -23.20 7.03
CA SER A 102 -3.89 -23.46 5.73
C SER A 102 -2.73 -22.52 5.39
N ARG A 103 -2.44 -21.55 6.26
CA ARG A 103 -1.36 -20.57 6.19
C ARG A 103 -0.59 -20.61 7.52
N GLN A 104 0.71 -20.38 7.45
CA GLN A 104 1.54 -20.16 8.64
C GLN A 104 2.16 -18.79 8.46
N GLY A 105 2.19 -17.99 9.52
CA GLY A 105 2.87 -16.71 9.46
C GLY A 105 4.37 -16.92 9.17
N ASP A 106 4.94 -16.21 8.22
CA ASP A 106 6.36 -16.31 7.87
C ASP A 106 7.06 -14.95 8.10
N VAL A 107 8.09 -14.97 8.94
CA VAL A 107 8.91 -13.78 9.23
C VAL A 107 9.51 -13.21 7.95
N PHE A 108 9.81 -14.04 6.95
CA PHE A 108 10.31 -13.57 5.65
C PHE A 108 9.24 -12.89 4.80
N ASP A 109 7.97 -13.26 4.96
CA ASP A 109 6.84 -12.60 4.29
C ASP A 109 6.58 -11.23 4.95
N PHE A 110 6.59 -11.16 6.29
CA PHE A 110 6.59 -9.90 7.03
C PHE A 110 7.76 -8.97 6.63
N ALA A 111 8.95 -9.54 6.44
CA ALA A 111 10.12 -8.78 6.00
C ALA A 111 9.93 -8.22 4.58
N ALA A 112 9.40 -9.02 3.65
CA ALA A 112 9.10 -8.57 2.30
C ALA A 112 8.07 -7.43 2.29
N ASP A 113 7.01 -7.55 3.07
CA ASP A 113 5.98 -6.53 3.23
C ASP A 113 6.57 -5.25 3.84
N SER A 114 7.38 -5.39 4.90
CA SER A 114 8.03 -4.26 5.57
C SER A 114 9.00 -3.50 4.64
N ILE A 115 9.81 -4.21 3.87
CA ILE A 115 10.72 -3.58 2.88
C ILE A 115 9.92 -2.85 1.81
N SER A 116 8.78 -3.41 1.39
CA SER A 116 7.86 -2.77 0.46
C SER A 116 7.30 -1.46 1.00
N ILE A 117 6.77 -1.48 2.24
CA ILE A 117 6.27 -0.29 2.94
C ILE A 117 7.35 0.77 3.09
N LEU A 118 8.55 0.38 3.52
CA LEU A 118 9.70 1.29 3.66
C LEU A 118 10.06 1.94 2.33
N THR A 119 10.20 1.13 1.28
CA THR A 119 10.58 1.59 -0.05
C THR A 119 9.57 2.58 -0.61
N GLY A 120 8.28 2.22 -0.60
CA GLY A 120 7.21 3.10 -1.08
C GLY A 120 7.12 4.39 -0.25
N THR A 121 7.31 4.31 1.07
CA THR A 121 7.30 5.48 1.95
C THR A 121 8.45 6.44 1.62
N VAL A 122 9.66 5.92 1.38
CA VAL A 122 10.82 6.74 0.97
C VAL A 122 10.52 7.44 -0.37
N ILE A 123 9.97 6.73 -1.35
CA ILE A 123 9.60 7.31 -2.65
C ILE A 123 8.60 8.45 -2.45
N VAL A 124 7.56 8.23 -1.67
CA VAL A 124 6.53 9.24 -1.39
C VAL A 124 7.12 10.44 -0.64
N ALA A 125 8.00 10.21 0.33
CA ALA A 125 8.65 11.28 1.09
C ALA A 125 9.51 12.18 0.20
N VAL A 126 10.24 11.60 -0.76
CA VAL A 126 11.17 12.34 -1.63
C VAL A 126 10.46 12.97 -2.83
N ALA A 127 9.51 12.27 -3.45
CA ALA A 127 8.94 12.63 -4.75
C ALA A 127 7.43 12.92 -4.71
N GLY A 128 6.69 12.48 -3.70
CA GLY A 128 5.22 12.50 -3.68
C GLY A 128 4.62 13.88 -3.94
N GLU A 129 5.03 14.88 -3.16
CA GLU A 129 4.56 16.28 -3.31
C GLU A 129 4.91 16.86 -4.69
N ARG A 130 6.09 16.55 -5.22
CA ARG A 130 6.54 17.05 -6.53
C ARG A 130 5.71 16.45 -7.66
N ILE A 131 5.40 15.15 -7.57
CA ILE A 131 4.57 14.43 -8.55
C ILE A 131 3.16 14.99 -8.56
N VAL A 132 2.52 15.14 -7.39
CA VAL A 132 1.14 15.66 -7.30
C VAL A 132 1.06 17.07 -7.89
N ARG A 133 1.99 17.97 -7.56
CA ARG A 133 2.01 19.33 -8.15
C ARG A 133 2.17 19.32 -9.67
N ARG A 134 2.98 18.41 -10.22
CA ARG A 134 3.13 18.25 -11.68
C ARG A 134 1.82 17.78 -12.32
N ILE A 135 1.16 16.79 -11.73
CA ILE A 135 -0.13 16.29 -12.22
C ILE A 135 -1.19 17.40 -12.18
N GLU A 136 -1.30 18.14 -11.08
CA GLU A 136 -2.24 19.27 -10.97
C GLU A 136 -1.98 20.34 -12.04
N THR A 137 -0.71 20.60 -12.36
CA THR A 137 -0.33 21.57 -13.42
C THR A 137 -0.67 21.05 -14.83
N MET A 138 -0.61 19.74 -15.07
CA MET A 138 -1.00 19.14 -16.35
C MET A 138 -2.52 19.10 -16.53
N LEU A 139 -3.27 18.89 -15.45
CA LEU A 139 -4.73 18.79 -15.49
C LEU A 139 -5.43 20.14 -15.57
N VAL A 140 -4.80 21.22 -15.11
CA VAL A 140 -5.32 22.59 -15.20
C VAL A 140 -4.26 23.48 -15.86
N PRO A 141 -4.26 23.59 -17.21
CA PRO A 141 -3.34 24.44 -17.94
C PRO A 141 -3.47 25.91 -17.50
N LYS A 142 -2.37 26.67 -17.61
CA LYS A 142 -2.31 28.08 -17.21
C LYS A 142 -3.33 28.99 -17.92
N GLU A 143 -3.84 28.58 -19.08
CA GLU A 143 -4.73 29.37 -19.95
C GLU A 143 -6.15 29.53 -19.40
N GLU A 144 -6.58 28.68 -18.46
CA GLU A 144 -7.89 28.80 -17.79
C GLU A 144 -7.85 29.56 -16.45
N ARG A 145 -6.70 30.18 -16.10
CA ARG A 145 -6.53 31.01 -14.90
C ARG A 145 -6.71 32.51 -15.18
N VAL A 146 -7.74 32.87 -15.94
CA VAL A 146 -8.18 34.27 -16.13
C VAL A 146 -9.36 34.54 -15.20
#